data_AF-R2VJ69-F1
#
_entry.id   AF-R2VJ69-F1
#
_cell.length_a   1.000
_cell.length_b   1.000
_cell.length_c   1.000
_cell.angle_alpha   90.00
_cell.angle_beta   90.00
_cell.angle_gamma   90.00
#
_symmetry.space_group_name_H-M   'P 1'
#
loop_
_entity.id
_entity.type
_entity.pdbx_description
1 polymer ?
#
loop_
_entity_poly.entity_id
_entity_poly.type
_entity_poly.pdbx_seq_one_letter_code
_entity_poly.pdbx_strand_id
1 'polypeptide(L)'
;MTALDDFIEDWKVSKNSDLDEYLRSYPGYFKSDEPTREAIRLVLGYAKELMDGNRDCVGFYENKIWRTESGESVRMTHFHERSISKLMQKIVKDRACEEK
;
A
#
# COMPACT_ATOMS: atom_id res chain seq x y z
N MET A 1 -5.62 -12.54 -5.77
CA MET A 1 -5.87 -11.42 -4.86
C MET A 1 -4.53 -10.96 -4.31
N THR A 2 -4.27 -9.66 -4.28
CA THR A 2 -3.03 -9.09 -3.72
C THR A 2 -3.34 -8.54 -2.33
N ALA A 3 -2.36 -8.53 -1.41
CA ALA A 3 -2.51 -7.99 -0.06
C ALA A 3 -3.10 -6.56 -0.03
N LEU A 4 -2.78 -5.77 -1.05
CA LEU A 4 -3.29 -4.41 -1.19
C LEU A 4 -4.80 -4.36 -1.49
N ASP A 5 -5.31 -5.27 -2.32
CA ASP A 5 -6.73 -5.33 -2.67
C ASP A 5 -7.56 -5.72 -1.42
N ASP A 6 -7.10 -6.76 -0.71
CA ASP A 6 -7.72 -7.22 0.53
C ASP A 6 -7.71 -6.11 1.61
N PHE A 7 -6.61 -5.37 1.75
CA PHE A 7 -6.50 -4.28 2.70
C PHE A 7 -7.41 -3.09 2.38
N ILE A 8 -7.57 -2.75 1.09
CA ILE A 8 -8.49 -1.67 0.67
C ILE A 8 -9.94 -2.05 0.99
N GLU A 9 -10.35 -3.30 0.73
CA GLU A 9 -11.71 -3.75 1.04
C GLU A 9 -11.96 -3.81 2.55
N ASP A 10 -10.99 -4.27 3.34
CA ASP A 10 -11.05 -4.23 4.80
C ASP A 10 -11.20 -2.79 5.33
N TRP A 11 -10.40 -1.85 4.80
CA TRP A 11 -10.48 -0.45 5.19
C TRP A 11 -11.83 0.18 4.82
N LYS A 12 -12.44 -0.14 3.68
CA LYS A 12 -13.78 0.39 3.33
C LYS A 12 -14.86 -0.02 4.33
N VAL A 13 -14.74 -1.21 4.91
CA VAL A 13 -15.70 -1.74 5.90
C VAL A 13 -15.47 -1.13 7.27
N SER A 14 -14.22 -1.05 7.71
CA SER A 14 -13.85 -0.62 9.07
C SER A 14 -13.65 0.89 9.20
N LYS A 15 -13.27 1.58 8.12
CA LYS A 15 -12.82 2.99 8.02
C LYS A 15 -11.70 3.40 8.98
N ASN A 16 -11.21 2.47 9.81
CA ASN A 16 -10.18 2.70 10.81
C ASN A 16 -9.24 1.50 10.91
N SER A 17 -9.13 0.69 9.85
CA SER A 17 -8.28 -0.52 9.85
C SER A 17 -6.85 -0.13 10.20
N ASP A 18 -6.40 -0.70 11.31
CA ASP A 18 -5.03 -0.59 11.78
C ASP A 18 -4.14 -1.48 10.91
N LEU A 19 -3.10 -0.89 10.34
CA LEU A 19 -2.19 -1.60 9.45
C LEU A 19 -1.45 -2.73 10.18
N ASP A 20 -1.01 -2.51 11.42
CA ASP A 20 -0.33 -3.53 12.21
C ASP A 20 -1.28 -4.68 12.58
N GLU A 21 -2.58 -4.40 12.80
CA GLU A 21 -3.59 -5.43 13.02
C GLU A 21 -3.85 -6.27 11.76
N TYR A 22 -3.96 -5.64 10.60
CA TYR A 22 -4.06 -6.35 9.31
C TYR A 22 -2.82 -7.20 9.03
N LEU A 23 -1.62 -6.65 9.26
CA LEU A 23 -0.37 -7.38 9.05
C LEU A 23 -0.23 -8.59 10.00
N ARG A 24 -0.79 -8.50 11.22
CA ARG A 24 -0.85 -9.63 12.16
C ARG A 24 -1.75 -10.76 11.68
N SER A 25 -2.82 -10.44 10.97
CA SER A 25 -3.76 -11.43 10.45
C SER A 25 -3.40 -11.94 9.05
N TYR A 26 -2.56 -11.24 8.29
CA TYR A 26 -2.18 -11.61 6.92
C TYR A 26 -1.09 -12.71 6.88
N PRO A 27 -1.42 -13.96 6.49
CA PRO A 27 -0.46 -15.07 6.52
C PRO A 27 0.70 -14.89 5.52
N GLY A 28 0.46 -14.14 4.44
CA GLY A 28 1.48 -13.83 3.44
C GLY A 28 2.62 -12.97 4.02
N TYR A 29 2.33 -12.10 5.00
CA TYR A 29 3.36 -11.31 5.67
C TYR A 29 4.26 -12.19 6.54
N PHE A 30 3.67 -13.02 7.41
CA PHE A 30 4.43 -13.93 8.27
C PHE A 30 5.25 -14.97 7.51
N LYS A 31 4.77 -15.46 6.37
CA LYS A 31 5.50 -16.47 5.58
C LYS A 31 6.58 -15.89 4.66
N SER A 32 6.63 -14.57 4.51
CA SER A 32 7.60 -13.89 3.65
C SER A 32 8.94 -13.65 4.35
N ASP A 33 9.98 -13.48 3.55
CA ASP A 33 11.29 -12.98 3.98
C ASP A 33 11.23 -11.50 4.36
N GLU A 34 12.23 -11.04 5.12
CA GLU A 34 12.30 -9.68 5.67
C GLU A 34 12.18 -8.58 4.59
N PRO A 35 12.90 -8.62 3.45
CA PRO A 35 12.74 -7.64 2.38
C PRO A 35 11.32 -7.58 1.80
N THR A 36 10.66 -8.73 1.68
CA THR A 36 9.28 -8.81 1.17
C THR A 36 8.28 -8.28 2.20
N ARG A 37 8.52 -8.50 3.49
CA ARG A 37 7.71 -7.91 4.57
C ARG A 37 7.82 -6.39 4.57
N GLU A 38 9.03 -5.86 4.44
CA GLU A 38 9.25 -4.41 4.31
C GLU A 38 8.52 -3.84 3.09
N ALA A 39 8.57 -4.55 1.94
CA ALA A 39 7.83 -4.16 0.74
C ALA A 39 6.33 -4.05 1.00
N ILE A 40 5.75 -5.10 1.60
CA ILE A 40 4.32 -5.18 1.90
C ILE A 40 3.94 -4.04 2.86
N ARG A 41 4.71 -3.85 3.93
CA ARG A 41 4.45 -2.82 4.94
C ARG A 41 4.48 -1.42 4.33
N LEU A 42 5.46 -1.14 3.48
CA LEU A 42 5.62 0.15 2.82
C LEU A 42 4.46 0.44 1.86
N VAL A 43 4.10 -0.54 1.02
CA VAL A 43 2.97 -0.41 0.08
C VAL A 43 1.65 -0.21 0.83
N LEU A 44 1.36 -1.02 1.84
CA LEU A 44 0.12 -0.89 2.60
C LEU A 44 0.09 0.40 3.45
N GLY A 45 1.24 0.84 3.95
CA GLY A 45 1.39 2.12 4.65
C GLY A 45 1.03 3.30 3.76
N TYR A 46 1.57 3.36 2.53
CA TYR A 46 1.22 4.45 1.60
C TYR A 46 -0.23 4.38 1.17
N ALA A 47 -0.80 3.19 1.02
CA ALA A 47 -2.23 3.04 0.75
C ALA A 47 -3.07 3.61 1.90
N LYS A 48 -2.70 3.30 3.15
CA LYS A 48 -3.36 3.83 4.33
C LYS A 48 -3.25 5.35 4.41
N GLU A 49 -2.07 5.92 4.21
CA GLU A 49 -1.87 7.38 4.19
C GLU A 49 -2.73 8.07 3.11
N LEU A 50 -2.85 7.47 1.93
CA LEU A 50 -3.73 7.95 0.86
C LEU A 50 -5.20 7.86 1.26
N MET A 51 -5.64 6.75 1.84
CA MET A 51 -7.03 6.53 2.26
C MET A 51 -7.43 7.47 3.41
N ASP A 52 -6.56 7.59 4.41
CA ASP A 52 -6.73 8.46 5.58
C ASP A 52 -6.58 9.96 5.22
N GLY A 53 -6.03 10.27 4.03
CA GLY A 53 -5.87 11.65 3.54
C GLY A 53 -4.64 12.39 4.04
N ASN A 54 -3.70 11.67 4.64
CA ASN A 54 -2.43 12.23 5.09
C ASN A 54 -1.43 12.39 3.94
N ARG A 55 -1.72 11.83 2.77
CA ARG A 55 -0.92 11.89 1.55
C ARG A 55 -1.81 12.09 0.34
N ASP A 56 -1.40 12.98 -0.56
CA ASP A 56 -2.15 13.30 -1.79
C ASP A 56 -1.61 12.58 -3.04
N CYS A 57 -0.36 12.12 -2.98
CA CYS A 57 0.30 11.47 -4.12
C CYS A 57 1.31 10.41 -3.70
N VAL A 58 1.46 9.37 -4.53
CA VAL A 58 2.51 8.36 -4.39
C VAL A 58 3.39 8.41 -5.62
N GLY A 59 4.67 8.75 -5.42
CA GLY A 59 5.68 8.75 -6.47
C GLY A 59 6.21 7.34 -6.73
N PHE A 60 5.77 6.73 -7.83
CA PHE A 60 6.39 5.51 -8.36
C PHE A 60 7.65 5.95 -9.13
N TYR A 61 8.80 6.06 -8.45
CA TYR A 61 10.03 6.44 -9.13
C TYR A 61 10.38 5.41 -10.23
N GLU A 62 10.84 5.91 -11.39
CA GLU A 62 11.20 5.14 -12.60
C GLU A 62 12.22 4.00 -12.37
N ASN A 63 12.80 3.90 -11.17
CA ASN A 63 13.80 2.90 -10.80
C ASN A 63 13.30 1.74 -9.94
N LYS A 64 11.98 1.53 -9.82
CA LYS A 64 11.41 0.32 -9.20
C LYS A 64 11.74 0.21 -7.70
N ILE A 65 12.00 1.35 -7.06
CA ILE A 65 12.42 1.45 -5.67
C ILE A 65 11.46 2.37 -4.93
N TRP A 66 10.73 1.81 -3.98
CA TRP A 66 9.96 2.61 -3.04
C TRP A 66 10.90 3.06 -1.94
N ARG A 67 11.01 4.37 -1.74
CA ARG A 67 11.79 4.94 -0.65
C ARG A 67 10.87 5.34 0.49
N THR A 68 11.14 4.87 1.70
CA THR A 68 10.51 5.39 2.93
C THR A 68 11.02 6.82 3.21
N GLU A 69 10.31 7.57 4.05
CA GLU A 69 10.80 8.87 4.56
C GLU A 69 12.06 8.73 5.42
N SER A 70 12.29 7.54 6.01
CA SER A 70 13.53 7.16 6.70
C SER A 70 14.70 6.83 5.76
N GLY A 71 14.47 6.76 4.44
CA GLY A 71 15.51 6.50 3.43
C GLY A 71 15.72 5.03 3.04
N GLU A 72 14.91 4.11 3.55
CA GLU A 72 14.95 2.69 3.22
C GLU A 72 14.36 2.45 1.83
N SER A 73 14.90 1.50 1.08
CA SER A 73 14.57 1.30 -0.34
C SER A 73 14.14 -0.14 -0.64
N VAL A 74 12.91 -0.33 -1.10
CA VAL A 74 12.39 -1.66 -1.43
C VAL A 74 12.17 -1.82 -2.93
N ARG A 75 12.74 -2.89 -3.51
CA ARG A 75 12.68 -3.19 -4.95
C ARG A 75 11.57 -4.19 -5.27
N MET A 76 10.53 -3.73 -5.96
CA MET A 76 9.42 -4.60 -6.38
C MET A 76 9.68 -5.20 -7.78
N THR A 77 9.12 -6.39 -8.03
CA THR A 77 9.09 -6.98 -9.38
C THR A 77 8.08 -6.24 -10.27
N HIS A 78 8.37 -6.10 -11.57
CA HIS A 78 7.55 -5.38 -12.56
C HIS A 78 6.05 -5.75 -12.55
N PHE A 79 5.72 -7.01 -12.28
CA PHE A 79 4.33 -7.50 -12.25
C PHE A 79 3.54 -6.93 -11.06
N HIS A 80 4.16 -6.89 -9.89
CA HIS A 80 3.53 -6.35 -8.67
C HIS A 80 3.41 -4.83 -8.76
N GLU A 81 4.41 -4.16 -9.34
CA GLU A 81 4.42 -2.71 -9.56
C GLU A 81 3.20 -2.22 -10.33
N ARG A 82 2.91 -2.81 -11.51
CA ARG A 82 1.80 -2.35 -12.37
C ARG A 82 0.44 -2.52 -11.71
N SER A 83 0.27 -3.60 -10.94
CA SER A 83 -0.96 -3.89 -10.22
C SER A 83 -1.15 -2.94 -9.03
N ILE A 84 -0.09 -2.73 -8.25
CA ILE A 84 -0.08 -1.82 -7.10
C ILE A 84 -0.30 -0.38 -7.55
N SER A 85 0.37 0.06 -8.62
CA SER A 85 0.23 1.43 -9.13
C SER A 85 -1.20 1.74 -9.58
N LYS A 86 -1.85 0.79 -10.26
CA LYS A 86 -3.27 0.93 -10.63
C LYS A 86 -4.19 1.04 -9.41
N LEU A 87 -3.96 0.21 -8.38
CA LEU A 87 -4.75 0.24 -7.15
C LEU A 87 -4.57 1.57 -6.40
N MET A 88 -3.35 2.06 -6.27
CA MET A 88 -3.05 3.34 -5.64
C MET A 88 -3.67 4.53 -6.40
N GLN A 89 -3.57 4.54 -7.73
CA GLN A 89 -4.24 5.57 -8.54
C GLN A 89 -5.77 5.52 -8.38
N LYS A 90 -6.34 4.33 -8.17
CA LYS A 90 -7.76 4.18 -7.89
C LYS A 90 -8.12 4.81 -6.54
N ILE A 91 -7.35 4.56 -5.48
CA ILE A 91 -7.53 5.22 -4.17
C ILE A 91 -7.55 6.75 -4.33
N VAL A 92 -6.54 7.31 -5.01
CA VAL A 92 -6.43 8.75 -5.23
C VAL A 92 -7.64 9.31 -6.00
N LYS A 93 -8.09 8.61 -7.05
CA LYS A 93 -9.24 9.04 -7.86
C LYS A 93 -10.57 8.94 -7.10
N ASP A 94 -10.78 7.86 -6.37
CA ASP A 94 -11.99 7.64 -5.58
C ASP A 94 -12.11 8.76 -4.53
N ARG A 95 -10.99 9.13 -3.89
CA ARG A 95 -10.94 10.21 -2.90
C ARG A 95 -11.17 11.60 -3.51
N ALA A 96 -10.55 11.90 -4.65
CA ALA A 96 -10.80 13.15 -5.40
C ALA A 96 -12.26 13.29 -5.89
N CYS A 97 -13.01 12.18 -5.94
CA CYS A 97 -14.43 12.18 -6.28
C CYS A 97 -15.35 12.36 -5.05
N GLU A 98 -14.90 12.03 -3.84
CA GLU A 98 -15.63 12.24 -2.59
C GLU A 98 -15.56 13.70 -2.09
N GLU A 99 -14.56 14.48 -2.52
CA GLU A 99 -14.40 15.90 -2.16
C GLU A 99 -15.18 16.88 -3.07
N LYS A 100 -16.14 16.40 -3.88
CA LYS A 100 -17.03 17.21 -4.74
C LYS A 100 -18.50 17.09 -4.35
#